data_AF-A0A519C9B4-F1
#
_entry.id   AF-A0A519C9B4-F1
#
_cell.length_a   1.000
_cell.length_b   1.000
_cell.length_c   1.000
_cell.angle_alpha   90.00
_cell.angle_beta   90.00
_cell.angle_gamma   90.00
#
_symmetry.space_group_name_H-M   'P 1'
#
loop_
_entity.id
_entity.type
_entity.pdbx_description
1 polymer ?
#
loop_
_entity_poly.entity_id
_entity_poly.type
_entity_poly.pdbx_seq_one_letter_code
_entity_poly.pdbx_strand_id
1 'polypeptide(L)'
;MGLMLIFTLGYAVHSNTINSEYYGYSTSNEEVSANLIPENNTSAYWFFSTNSAITWINTTIEGGPEGSIIYVEAIGTDWYHTPSLGMPERDYSCKENIKDYSDIIETCVSSNFHEISIDDSNSLIGLVSLELPLGGLGYLQADSEIQAEEESEKLIIDNKHLITWKIQLRDESGSILENQGFSVHVNYTQHELISVEKFVLDPIQESIYSLATLIGCFALLIILPLMAYFSASYKEQNDEKVRLNTPEI
;
A
#
# COMPACT_ATOMS: atom_id res chain seq x y z
N MET A 1 -22.36 38.71 3.23
CA MET A 1 -21.98 37.77 2.15
C MET A 1 -20.90 36.78 2.61
N GLY A 2 -19.71 37.23 3.03
CA GLY A 2 -18.63 36.30 3.47
C GLY A 2 -18.95 35.46 4.72
N LEU A 3 -19.63 36.03 5.73
CA LEU A 3 -19.96 35.30 6.97
C LEU A 3 -20.97 34.16 6.75
N MET A 4 -21.95 34.37 5.86
CA MET A 4 -22.92 33.34 5.46
C MET A 4 -22.21 32.18 4.75
N LEU A 5 -21.26 32.50 3.86
CA LEU A 5 -20.41 31.54 3.16
C LEU A 5 -19.60 30.67 4.13
N ILE A 6 -19.01 31.28 5.16
CA ILE A 6 -18.27 30.56 6.21
C ILE A 6 -19.18 29.59 6.97
N PHE A 7 -20.40 30.02 7.36
CA PHE A 7 -21.34 29.13 8.02
C PHE A 7 -21.87 28.02 7.12
N THR A 8 -22.13 28.29 5.84
CA THR A 8 -22.59 27.25 4.90
C THR A 8 -21.50 26.23 4.57
N LEU A 9 -20.24 26.66 4.42
CA LEU A 9 -19.13 25.72 4.24
C LEU A 9 -18.88 24.94 5.53
N GLY A 10 -18.89 25.59 6.70
CA GLY A 10 -18.73 24.92 7.98
C GLY A 10 -19.82 23.86 8.22
N TYR A 11 -21.07 24.17 7.88
CA TYR A 11 -22.17 23.20 7.95
C TYR A 11 -22.02 22.08 6.91
N ALA A 12 -21.62 22.38 5.68
CA ALA A 12 -21.40 21.37 4.65
C ALA A 12 -20.27 20.39 5.02
N VAL A 13 -19.15 20.90 5.57
CA VAL A 13 -18.06 20.07 6.09
C VAL A 13 -18.57 19.22 7.26
N HIS A 14 -19.18 19.84 8.27
CA HIS A 14 -19.71 19.13 9.44
C HIS A 14 -20.74 18.04 9.08
N SER A 15 -21.63 18.32 8.14
CA SER A 15 -22.65 17.36 7.68
C SER A 15 -22.03 16.16 6.97
N ASN A 16 -21.01 16.36 6.12
CA ASN A 16 -20.32 15.27 5.43
C ASN A 16 -19.41 14.48 6.39
N THR A 17 -18.86 15.14 7.41
CA THR A 17 -18.06 14.49 8.47
C THR A 17 -18.92 13.57 9.36
N ILE A 18 -20.16 13.97 9.69
CA ILE A 18 -21.05 13.16 10.54
C ILE A 18 -21.76 12.06 9.74
N ASN A 19 -22.09 12.34 8.48
CA ASN A 19 -22.75 11.39 7.59
C ASN A 19 -21.81 10.81 6.53
N SER A 20 -20.64 10.36 6.99
CA SER A 20 -19.77 9.50 6.20
C SER A 20 -20.52 8.21 5.84
N GLU A 21 -20.61 7.89 4.55
CA GLU A 21 -21.05 6.57 4.06
C GLU A 21 -19.89 5.56 4.04
N TYR A 22 -18.74 5.92 4.61
CA TYR A 22 -17.55 5.07 4.65
C TYR A 22 -17.41 4.37 5.99
N TYR A 23 -17.04 3.10 5.92
CA TYR A 23 -16.78 2.23 7.05
C TYR A 23 -15.37 1.67 6.92
N GLY A 24 -14.61 1.72 8.01
CA GLY A 24 -13.33 1.04 8.13
C GLY A 24 -13.55 -0.34 8.71
N TYR A 25 -13.00 -1.37 8.08
CA TYR A 25 -12.99 -2.73 8.62
C TYR A 25 -11.57 -3.12 9.02
N SER A 26 -11.46 -3.78 10.17
CA SER A 26 -10.21 -4.29 10.72
C SER A 26 -10.20 -5.81 10.68
N THR A 27 -9.04 -6.38 10.38
CA THR A 27 -8.82 -7.81 10.28
C THR A 27 -7.61 -8.23 11.11
N SER A 28 -7.53 -9.51 11.46
CA SER A 28 -6.46 -10.07 12.30
C SER A 28 -5.06 -9.82 11.76
N ASN A 29 -4.88 -9.86 10.44
CA ASN A 29 -3.58 -9.68 9.79
C ASN A 29 -2.49 -10.55 10.44
N GLU A 30 -2.84 -11.81 10.71
CA GLU A 30 -2.03 -12.71 11.50
C GLU A 30 -1.02 -13.45 10.62
N GLU A 31 0.27 -13.30 10.92
CA GLU A 31 1.33 -14.08 10.28
C GLU A 31 1.42 -15.47 10.92
N VAL A 32 1.31 -16.51 10.09
CA VAL A 32 1.31 -17.91 10.49
C VAL A 32 2.45 -18.64 9.78
N SER A 33 3.28 -19.35 10.56
CA SER A 33 4.28 -20.26 10.01
C SER A 33 3.64 -21.58 9.57
N ALA A 34 3.83 -21.94 8.30
CA ALA A 34 3.32 -23.17 7.74
C ALA A 34 4.07 -24.39 8.27
N ASN A 35 3.32 -25.45 8.55
CA ASN A 35 3.89 -26.75 8.86
C ASN A 35 4.10 -27.56 7.57
N LEU A 36 5.34 -27.61 7.10
CA LEU A 36 5.72 -28.22 5.83
C LEU A 36 5.76 -29.75 5.93
N ILE A 37 5.10 -30.43 4.99
CA ILE A 37 5.12 -31.88 4.86
C ILE A 37 6.07 -32.25 3.72
N PRO A 38 7.19 -32.94 3.98
CA PRO A 38 8.07 -33.41 2.91
C PRO A 38 7.36 -34.49 2.08
N GLU A 39 7.51 -34.46 0.75
CA GLU A 39 6.98 -35.52 -0.13
C GLU A 39 7.70 -36.85 0.14
N ASN A 40 9.02 -36.78 0.36
CA ASN A 40 9.84 -37.88 0.81
C ASN A 40 11.05 -37.35 1.60
N ASN A 41 11.80 -38.24 2.24
CA ASN A 41 12.94 -37.86 3.10
C ASN A 41 14.21 -37.47 2.33
N THR A 42 14.22 -37.60 1.00
CA THR A 42 15.43 -37.48 0.17
C THR A 42 15.41 -36.30 -0.78
N SER A 43 14.24 -35.83 -1.23
CA SER A 43 14.11 -34.74 -2.18
C SER A 43 13.71 -33.44 -1.50
N ALA A 44 14.15 -32.32 -2.07
CA ALA A 44 13.83 -30.98 -1.64
C ALA A 44 12.44 -30.54 -2.13
N TYR A 45 11.41 -31.27 -1.70
CA TYR A 45 10.03 -31.01 -2.08
C TYR A 45 9.12 -31.15 -0.85
N TRP A 46 8.44 -30.06 -0.54
CA TRP A 46 7.46 -29.95 0.53
C TRP A 46 6.11 -29.47 0.01
N PHE A 47 5.07 -29.78 0.77
CA PHE A 47 3.75 -29.22 0.54
C PHE A 47 3.04 -28.90 1.86
N PHE A 48 2.10 -27.97 1.80
CA PHE A 48 1.15 -27.70 2.87
C PHE A 48 -0.16 -27.18 2.27
N SER A 49 -1.24 -27.20 3.04
CA SER A 49 -2.53 -26.67 2.59
C SER A 49 -3.05 -25.61 3.55
N THR A 50 -3.64 -24.57 3.00
CA THR A 50 -4.29 -23.48 3.74
C THR A 50 -5.77 -23.43 3.40
N ASN A 51 -6.61 -23.04 4.34
CA ASN A 51 -8.03 -22.77 4.11
C ASN A 51 -8.42 -21.47 4.82
N SER A 52 -7.84 -20.37 4.37
CA SER A 52 -7.92 -19.05 5.00
C SER A 52 -7.85 -17.97 3.93
N ALA A 53 -8.28 -16.75 4.29
CA ALA A 53 -8.16 -15.58 3.42
C ALA A 53 -6.74 -15.02 3.54
N ILE A 54 -5.91 -15.22 2.51
CA ILE A 54 -4.47 -14.94 2.56
C ILE A 54 -4.12 -13.70 1.71
N THR A 55 -3.31 -12.81 2.27
CA THR A 55 -2.77 -11.63 1.54
C THR A 55 -1.40 -11.90 0.95
N TRP A 56 -0.47 -12.44 1.73
CA TRP A 56 0.88 -12.72 1.28
C TRP A 56 1.41 -14.05 1.79
N ILE A 57 2.37 -14.58 1.04
CA ILE A 57 3.17 -15.75 1.38
C ILE A 57 4.64 -15.40 1.19
N ASN A 58 5.48 -15.90 2.08
CA ASN A 58 6.93 -15.75 2.04
C ASN A 58 7.56 -17.11 2.27
N THR A 59 8.28 -17.59 1.26
CA THR A 59 9.09 -18.79 1.32
C THR A 59 10.55 -18.38 1.41
N THR A 60 11.23 -18.77 2.49
CA THR A 60 12.66 -18.49 2.70
C THR A 60 13.44 -19.80 2.83
N ILE A 61 14.58 -19.89 2.14
CA ILE A 61 15.49 -21.02 2.20
C ILE A 61 16.81 -20.57 2.83
N GLU A 62 17.21 -21.26 3.90
CA GLU A 62 18.46 -21.02 4.61
C GLU A 62 19.48 -22.12 4.28
N GLY A 63 20.65 -21.72 3.80
CA GLY A 63 21.75 -22.65 3.49
C GLY A 63 21.55 -23.45 2.20
N GLY A 64 20.69 -22.99 1.29
CA GLY A 64 20.52 -23.60 -0.03
C GLY A 64 21.80 -23.46 -0.88
N PRO A 65 22.09 -24.42 -1.79
CA PRO A 65 23.24 -24.33 -2.69
C PRO A 65 23.17 -23.12 -3.64
N GLU A 66 24.32 -22.53 -3.97
CA GLU A 66 24.42 -21.50 -5.03
C GLU A 66 23.91 -22.03 -6.38
N GLY A 67 23.29 -21.16 -7.17
CA GLY A 67 22.67 -21.50 -8.45
C GLY A 67 21.38 -22.33 -8.34
N SER A 68 20.88 -22.60 -7.12
CA SER A 68 19.59 -23.27 -6.95
C SER A 68 18.40 -22.31 -7.08
N ILE A 69 17.26 -22.86 -7.50
CA ILE A 69 16.05 -22.12 -7.81
C ILE A 69 14.97 -22.50 -6.79
N ILE A 70 14.44 -21.49 -6.10
CA ILE A 70 13.24 -21.63 -5.26
C ILE A 70 12.04 -21.64 -6.20
N TYR A 71 11.26 -22.71 -6.19
CA TYR A 71 10.04 -22.84 -6.99
C TYR A 71 8.85 -23.06 -6.07
N VAL A 72 7.86 -22.17 -6.16
CA VAL A 72 6.62 -22.25 -5.38
C VAL A 72 5.43 -22.31 -6.34
N GLU A 73 4.58 -23.31 -6.16
CA GLU A 73 3.34 -23.50 -6.94
C GLU A 73 2.14 -23.54 -6.00
N ALA A 74 1.10 -22.79 -6.35
CA ALA A 74 -0.21 -22.80 -5.73
C ALA A 74 -1.17 -23.63 -6.58
N ILE A 75 -1.89 -24.56 -5.94
CA ILE A 75 -3.02 -25.27 -6.54
C ILE A 75 -4.28 -24.73 -5.91
N GLY A 76 -5.17 -24.18 -6.75
CA GLY A 76 -6.45 -23.64 -6.34
C GLY A 76 -6.58 -22.13 -6.54
N THR A 77 -5.48 -21.42 -6.82
CA THR A 77 -5.48 -19.98 -7.15
C THR A 77 -4.25 -19.60 -7.96
N ASP A 78 -4.36 -18.52 -8.73
CA ASP A 78 -3.20 -17.77 -9.21
C ASP A 78 -2.75 -16.80 -8.11
N TRP A 79 -1.48 -16.41 -8.16
CA TRP A 79 -0.88 -15.47 -7.22
C TRP A 79 0.18 -14.61 -7.92
N TYR A 80 0.64 -13.59 -7.23
CA TYR A 80 1.36 -12.48 -7.80
C TYR A 80 2.77 -12.40 -7.21
N HIS A 81 3.78 -12.28 -8.07
CA HIS A 81 5.16 -12.08 -7.64
C HIS A 81 5.85 -11.02 -8.48
N THR A 82 6.83 -10.37 -7.87
CA THR A 82 7.86 -9.60 -8.55
C THR A 82 9.14 -9.63 -7.72
N PRO A 83 10.33 -9.51 -8.33
CA PRO A 83 11.60 -9.45 -7.59
C PRO A 83 11.72 -8.26 -6.62
N SER A 84 10.96 -7.18 -6.81
CA SER A 84 11.02 -6.01 -5.93
C SER A 84 10.12 -6.07 -4.69
N LEU A 85 9.31 -7.12 -4.55
CA LEU A 85 8.37 -7.26 -3.44
C LEU A 85 9.14 -7.51 -2.13
N GLY A 86 8.83 -6.75 -1.08
CA GLY A 86 9.49 -6.87 0.23
C GLY A 86 10.87 -6.21 0.33
N MET A 87 11.30 -5.43 -0.68
CA MET A 87 12.50 -4.62 -0.59
C MET A 87 12.32 -3.45 0.39
N PRO A 88 13.27 -3.19 1.31
CA PRO A 88 13.10 -2.24 2.41
C PRO A 88 13.04 -0.77 1.98
N GLU A 89 13.37 -0.45 0.72
CA GLU A 89 13.50 0.93 0.27
C GLU A 89 12.24 1.50 -0.37
N ARG A 90 11.17 0.71 -0.59
CA ARG A 90 9.97 1.19 -1.30
C ARG A 90 8.67 0.57 -0.74
N ASP A 91 7.64 1.41 -0.58
CA ASP A 91 6.26 0.95 -0.47
C ASP A 91 5.86 0.34 -1.81
N TYR A 92 5.88 -0.99 -1.89
CA TYR A 92 5.62 -1.69 -3.15
C TYR A 92 4.12 -1.86 -3.39
N SER A 93 3.68 -1.54 -4.61
CA SER A 93 2.34 -1.78 -5.11
C SER A 93 2.44 -2.55 -6.43
N CYS A 94 1.60 -3.57 -6.62
CA CYS A 94 1.45 -4.23 -7.93
C CYS A 94 0.94 -3.28 -9.03
N LYS A 95 0.45 -2.10 -8.66
CA LYS A 95 -0.04 -1.06 -9.55
C LYS A 95 0.87 0.14 -9.42
N GLU A 96 1.66 0.41 -10.46
CA GLU A 96 2.53 1.59 -10.53
C GLU A 96 2.03 2.55 -11.61
N ASN A 97 2.15 3.85 -11.38
CA ASN A 97 1.89 4.83 -12.44
C ASN A 97 3.05 4.84 -13.44
N ILE A 98 2.76 4.96 -14.72
CA ILE A 98 3.78 5.28 -15.72
C ILE A 98 4.40 6.64 -15.36
N LYS A 99 5.69 6.85 -15.70
CA LYS A 99 6.45 8.08 -15.39
C LYS A 99 5.75 9.39 -15.80
N ASP A 100 4.87 9.34 -16.80
CA ASP A 100 4.10 10.48 -17.30
C ASP A 100 2.69 10.59 -16.68
N TYR A 101 2.38 9.77 -15.67
CA TYR A 101 1.08 9.68 -14.98
C TYR A 101 -0.13 9.47 -15.91
N SER A 102 0.10 8.98 -17.13
CA SER A 102 -0.96 8.77 -18.12
C SER A 102 -1.79 7.53 -17.84
N ASP A 103 -1.14 6.46 -17.36
CA ASP A 103 -1.75 5.16 -17.12
C ASP A 103 -1.11 4.48 -15.90
N ILE A 104 -1.81 3.46 -15.39
CA ILE A 104 -1.35 2.56 -14.33
C ILE A 104 -0.95 1.24 -14.99
N ILE A 105 0.29 0.79 -14.75
CA ILE A 105 0.79 -0.50 -15.19
C ILE A 105 0.76 -1.50 -14.04
N GLU A 106 0.41 -2.74 -14.35
CA GLU A 106 0.50 -3.85 -13.42
C GLU A 106 1.91 -4.45 -13.49
N THR A 107 2.66 -4.33 -12.39
CA THR A 107 4.06 -4.77 -12.28
C THR A 107 4.19 -6.18 -11.73
N CYS A 108 3.14 -6.71 -11.12
CA CYS A 108 3.08 -8.07 -10.62
C CYS A 108 2.67 -9.05 -11.73
N VAL A 109 3.40 -10.16 -11.83
CA VAL A 109 3.05 -11.23 -12.76
C VAL A 109 2.07 -12.18 -12.06
N SER A 110 0.89 -12.36 -12.66
CA SER A 110 -0.09 -13.37 -12.23
C SER A 110 0.28 -14.74 -12.80
N SER A 111 0.44 -15.74 -11.95
CA SER A 111 0.72 -17.12 -12.32
C SER A 111 0.36 -18.05 -11.16
N ASN A 112 0.09 -19.33 -11.44
CA ASN A 112 -0.06 -20.34 -10.39
C ASN A 112 1.29 -20.76 -9.80
N PHE A 113 2.41 -20.39 -10.40
CA PHE A 113 3.75 -20.65 -9.88
C PHE A 113 4.70 -19.48 -10.12
N HIS A 114 5.70 -19.35 -9.23
CA HIS A 114 6.79 -18.40 -9.36
C HIS A 114 8.10 -19.03 -8.94
N GLU A 115 9.20 -18.48 -9.47
CA GLU A 115 10.55 -18.94 -9.17
C GLU A 115 11.54 -17.79 -9.03
N ILE A 116 12.57 -18.00 -8.21
CA ILE A 116 13.68 -17.05 -8.02
C ILE A 116 14.98 -17.83 -7.77
N SER A 117 16.09 -17.32 -8.28
CA SER A 117 17.41 -17.87 -7.97
C SER A 117 17.81 -17.49 -6.53
N ILE A 118 18.40 -18.43 -5.79
CA ILE A 118 19.02 -18.15 -4.48
C ILE A 118 20.11 -17.07 -4.60
N ASP A 119 20.77 -16.97 -5.75
CA ASP A 119 21.80 -15.96 -5.98
C ASP A 119 21.23 -14.53 -6.01
N ASP A 120 19.95 -14.38 -6.38
CA ASP A 120 19.24 -13.09 -6.38
C ASP A 120 18.61 -12.80 -5.02
N SER A 121 17.95 -13.80 -4.43
CA SER A 121 17.30 -13.71 -3.13
C SER A 121 17.05 -15.09 -2.52
N ASN A 122 17.33 -15.21 -1.22
CA ASN A 122 17.01 -16.41 -0.43
C ASN A 122 15.51 -16.52 -0.09
N SER A 123 14.72 -15.49 -0.41
CA SER A 123 13.29 -15.40 -0.12
C SER A 123 12.49 -15.13 -1.38
N LEU A 124 11.42 -15.91 -1.57
CA LEU A 124 10.41 -15.70 -2.58
C LEU A 124 9.12 -15.26 -1.88
N ILE A 125 8.78 -13.99 -2.06
CA ILE A 125 7.59 -13.35 -1.49
C ILE A 125 6.55 -13.19 -2.59
N GLY A 126 5.28 -13.45 -2.32
CA GLY A 126 4.21 -13.13 -3.26
C GLY A 126 2.90 -12.75 -2.57
N LEU A 127 2.03 -12.11 -3.36
CA LEU A 127 0.70 -11.68 -2.97
C LEU A 127 -0.33 -12.67 -3.49
N VAL A 128 -1.20 -13.13 -2.60
CA VAL A 128 -2.24 -14.12 -2.93
C VAL A 128 -3.56 -13.41 -3.28
N SER A 129 -3.89 -12.34 -2.58
CA SER A 129 -5.03 -11.48 -2.88
C SER A 129 -4.60 -10.01 -2.97
N LEU A 130 -5.15 -9.32 -3.96
CA LEU A 130 -5.01 -7.87 -4.13
C LEU A 130 -6.20 -7.09 -3.54
N GLU A 131 -7.23 -7.79 -3.06
CA GLU A 131 -8.46 -7.21 -2.52
C GLU A 131 -8.42 -7.09 -1.00
N LEU A 132 -7.70 -8.01 -0.34
CA LEU A 132 -7.53 -8.00 1.11
C LEU A 132 -6.57 -6.89 1.56
N PRO A 133 -6.80 -6.29 2.74
CA PRO A 133 -5.98 -5.19 3.22
C PRO A 133 -4.60 -5.69 3.72
N LEU A 134 -3.52 -5.29 3.05
CA LEU A 134 -2.15 -5.68 3.41
C LEU A 134 -1.75 -5.34 4.86
N GLY A 135 -2.30 -4.25 5.40
CA GLY A 135 -2.04 -3.80 6.78
C GLY A 135 -3.13 -4.20 7.79
N GLY A 136 -4.08 -5.02 7.37
CA GLY A 136 -5.21 -5.43 8.21
C GLY A 136 -6.36 -4.43 8.30
N LEU A 137 -6.21 -3.22 7.75
CA LEU A 137 -7.24 -2.18 7.72
C LEU A 137 -7.67 -1.90 6.28
N GLY A 138 -8.97 -1.98 6.02
CA GLY A 138 -9.56 -1.60 4.74
C GLY A 138 -10.76 -0.68 4.93
N TYR A 139 -11.24 -0.12 3.83
CA TYR A 139 -12.38 0.80 3.82
C TYR A 139 -13.36 0.41 2.71
N LEU A 140 -14.65 0.53 3.00
CA LEU A 140 -15.71 0.35 2.02
C LEU A 140 -16.82 1.40 2.22
N GLN A 141 -17.64 1.59 1.20
CA GLN A 141 -18.81 2.47 1.26
C GLN A 141 -20.07 1.62 1.47
N ALA A 142 -20.92 2.02 2.42
CA ALA A 142 -22.18 1.35 2.71
C ALA A 142 -23.21 2.34 3.27
N ASP A 143 -24.50 2.04 3.10
CA ASP A 143 -25.61 2.88 3.58
C ASP A 143 -25.89 2.67 5.08
N SER A 144 -25.40 1.57 5.66
CA SER A 144 -25.58 1.23 7.07
C SER A 144 -24.43 0.36 7.60
N GLU A 145 -24.29 0.34 8.92
CA GLU A 145 -23.29 -0.50 9.61
C GLU A 145 -23.51 -1.99 9.36
N ILE A 146 -24.78 -2.42 9.32
CA ILE A 146 -25.14 -3.82 9.01
C ILE A 146 -24.67 -4.20 7.61
N GLN A 147 -24.94 -3.34 6.61
CA GLN A 147 -24.48 -3.59 5.25
C GLN A 147 -22.94 -3.60 5.18
N ALA A 148 -22.27 -2.70 5.91
CA ALA A 148 -20.82 -2.66 5.94
C ALA A 148 -20.22 -3.94 6.54
N GLU A 149 -20.85 -4.49 7.58
CA GLU A 149 -20.46 -5.76 8.20
C GLU A 149 -20.65 -6.92 7.22
N GLU A 150 -21.82 -7.03 6.59
CA GLU A 150 -22.11 -8.06 5.58
C GLU A 150 -21.14 -8.02 4.39
N GLU A 151 -20.83 -6.82 3.87
CA GLU A 151 -19.89 -6.66 2.74
C GLU A 151 -18.45 -6.95 3.15
N SER A 152 -18.03 -6.54 4.35
CA SER A 152 -16.70 -6.86 4.89
C SER A 152 -16.53 -8.36 5.11
N GLU A 153 -17.53 -9.01 5.73
CA GLU A 153 -17.52 -10.47 5.94
C GLU A 153 -17.47 -11.21 4.61
N LYS A 154 -18.30 -10.78 3.65
CA LYS A 154 -18.32 -11.36 2.32
C LYS A 154 -16.96 -11.25 1.64
N LEU A 155 -16.27 -10.10 1.72
CA LEU A 155 -14.93 -9.93 1.16
C LEU A 155 -13.93 -10.96 1.72
N ILE A 156 -13.95 -11.19 3.04
CA ILE A 156 -13.08 -12.19 3.69
C ILE A 156 -13.46 -13.61 3.27
N ILE A 157 -14.76 -13.92 3.20
CA ILE A 157 -15.25 -15.24 2.79
C ILE A 157 -14.93 -15.53 1.33
N ASP A 158 -15.14 -14.57 0.44
CA ASP A 158 -14.91 -14.71 -0.99
C ASP A 158 -13.41 -14.91 -1.30
N ASN A 159 -12.52 -14.37 -0.45
CA ASN A 159 -11.07 -14.57 -0.56
C ASN A 159 -10.56 -15.80 0.24
N LYS A 160 -11.44 -16.54 0.91
CA LYS A 160 -11.07 -17.74 1.67
C LYS A 160 -11.09 -18.97 0.76
N HIS A 161 -9.92 -19.49 0.45
CA HIS A 161 -9.77 -20.63 -0.45
C HIS A 161 -8.94 -21.75 0.16
N LEU A 162 -9.29 -22.99 -0.22
CA LEU A 162 -8.42 -24.13 0.00
C LEU A 162 -7.31 -24.12 -1.04
N ILE A 163 -6.09 -23.80 -0.62
CA ILE A 163 -4.92 -23.74 -1.50
C ILE A 163 -3.92 -24.79 -1.05
N THR A 164 -3.43 -25.60 -1.97
CA THR A 164 -2.29 -26.49 -1.71
C THR A 164 -1.03 -25.87 -2.30
N TRP A 165 -0.08 -25.58 -1.44
CA TRP A 165 1.21 -25.01 -1.78
C TRP A 165 2.24 -26.11 -1.95
N LYS A 166 3.00 -26.06 -3.04
CA LYS A 166 4.10 -26.95 -3.35
C LYS A 166 5.38 -26.13 -3.42
N ILE A 167 6.39 -26.53 -2.66
CA ILE A 167 7.65 -25.83 -2.54
C ILE A 167 8.76 -26.79 -2.94
N GLN A 168 9.55 -26.39 -3.93
CA GLN A 168 10.63 -27.19 -4.47
C GLN A 168 11.90 -26.37 -4.53
N LEU A 169 13.03 -27.01 -4.23
CA LEU A 169 14.33 -26.46 -4.58
C LEU A 169 14.89 -27.23 -5.77
N ARG A 170 15.19 -26.51 -6.85
CA ARG A 170 15.64 -27.08 -8.12
C ARG A 170 17.05 -26.63 -8.47
N ASP A 171 17.73 -27.40 -9.31
CA ASP A 171 18.96 -26.96 -9.97
C ASP A 171 18.67 -26.12 -11.24
N GLU A 172 19.71 -25.57 -11.85
CA GLU A 172 19.61 -24.81 -13.11
C GLU A 172 19.03 -25.64 -14.29
N SER A 173 19.07 -26.98 -14.19
CA SER A 173 18.49 -27.88 -15.20
C SER A 173 16.98 -28.12 -14.99
N GLY A 174 16.43 -27.65 -13.86
CA GLY A 174 15.04 -27.85 -13.45
C GLY A 174 14.79 -29.14 -12.66
N SER A 175 15.83 -29.87 -12.28
CA SER A 175 15.72 -31.10 -11.49
C SER A 175 15.62 -30.77 -9.99
N ILE A 176 14.77 -31.49 -9.25
CA ILE A 176 14.62 -31.29 -7.80
C ILE A 176 15.90 -31.76 -7.10
N LEU A 177 16.43 -30.91 -6.23
CA LEU A 177 17.63 -31.20 -5.45
C LEU A 177 17.36 -32.24 -4.35
N GLU A 178 18.44 -32.85 -3.85
CA GLU A 178 18.37 -33.68 -2.66
C GLU A 178 18.28 -32.82 -1.39
N ASN A 179 17.55 -33.29 -0.39
CA ASN A 179 17.41 -32.62 0.90
C ASN A 179 18.68 -32.84 1.75
N GLN A 180 19.71 -32.04 1.50
CA GLN A 180 21.02 -32.11 2.16
C GLN A 180 21.30 -30.89 3.06
N GLY A 181 20.57 -30.79 4.17
CA GLY A 181 20.97 -29.95 5.30
C GLY A 181 20.63 -28.45 5.24
N PHE A 182 19.74 -28.04 4.33
CA PHE A 182 19.16 -26.70 4.32
C PHE A 182 17.80 -26.67 5.00
N SER A 183 17.36 -25.48 5.42
CA SER A 183 16.09 -25.28 6.14
C SER A 183 15.15 -24.42 5.31
N VAL A 184 13.90 -24.85 5.21
CA VAL A 184 12.85 -24.14 4.46
C VAL A 184 11.81 -23.65 5.46
N HIS A 185 11.53 -22.35 5.41
CA HIS A 185 10.52 -21.69 6.23
C HIS A 185 9.50 -21.04 5.31
N VAL A 186 8.22 -21.27 5.59
CA VAL A 186 7.14 -20.60 4.87
C VAL A 186 6.26 -19.91 5.89
N ASN A 187 6.07 -18.61 5.74
CA ASN A 187 5.10 -17.83 6.48
C ASN A 187 4.03 -17.31 5.51
N TYR A 188 2.79 -17.25 5.96
CA TYR A 188 1.71 -16.61 5.22
C TYR A 188 0.87 -15.77 6.18
N THR A 189 0.21 -14.74 5.68
CA THR A 189 -0.66 -13.91 6.50
C THR A 189 -2.12 -14.13 6.18
N GLN A 190 -2.88 -14.45 7.21
CA GLN A 190 -4.30 -14.72 7.12
C GLN A 190 -5.14 -13.60 7.77
N HIS A 191 -6.34 -13.42 7.23
CA HIS A 191 -7.29 -12.41 7.68
C HIS A 191 -8.56 -13.05 8.20
N GLU A 192 -8.96 -12.66 9.40
CA GLU A 192 -10.29 -12.83 9.96
C GLU A 192 -10.85 -11.45 10.31
N LEU A 193 -12.13 -11.20 10.06
CA LEU A 193 -12.76 -9.93 10.40
C LEU A 193 -12.80 -9.75 11.93
N ILE A 194 -12.34 -8.59 12.40
CA ILE A 194 -12.33 -8.23 13.83
C ILE A 194 -13.46 -7.25 14.14
N SER A 195 -13.52 -6.15 13.38
CA SER A 195 -14.50 -5.09 13.62
C SER A 195 -14.77 -4.29 12.35
N VAL A 196 -15.95 -3.67 12.33
CA VAL A 196 -16.36 -2.69 11.32
C VAL A 196 -16.81 -1.45 12.06
N GLU A 197 -16.20 -0.31 11.75
CA GLU A 197 -16.47 0.96 12.43
C GLU A 197 -16.78 2.04 11.40
N LYS A 198 -17.77 2.88 11.70
CA LYS A 198 -18.06 4.04 10.86
C LYS A 198 -16.86 4.97 10.84
N PHE A 199 -16.39 5.33 9.66
CA PHE A 199 -15.33 6.31 9.52
C PHE A 199 -15.86 7.69 9.95
N VAL A 200 -15.27 8.26 11.01
CA VAL A 200 -15.64 9.57 11.54
C VAL A 200 -14.40 10.47 11.48
N LEU A 201 -14.51 11.58 10.75
CA LEU A 201 -13.49 12.63 10.79
C LEU A 201 -13.70 13.49 12.04
N ASP A 202 -12.63 13.95 12.69
CA ASP A 202 -12.75 14.95 13.75
C ASP A 202 -13.03 16.33 13.12
N PRO A 203 -14.24 16.90 13.30
CA PRO A 203 -14.59 18.17 12.67
C PRO A 203 -13.73 19.33 13.16
N ILE A 204 -13.16 19.27 14.37
CA ILE A 204 -12.28 20.32 14.89
C ILE A 204 -10.95 20.26 14.15
N GLN A 205 -10.38 19.07 14.02
CA GLN A 205 -9.11 18.85 13.33
C GLN A 205 -9.21 19.26 11.85
N GLU A 206 -10.26 18.82 11.15
CA GLU A 206 -10.49 19.19 9.74
C GLU A 206 -10.74 20.70 9.56
N SER A 207 -11.40 21.34 10.53
CA SER A 207 -11.59 22.79 10.52
C SER A 207 -10.28 23.56 10.68
N ILE A 208 -9.35 23.07 11.50
CA ILE A 208 -8.03 23.69 11.69
C ILE A 208 -7.21 23.59 10.40
N TYR A 209 -7.17 22.42 9.75
CA TYR A 209 -6.46 22.25 8.47
C TYR A 209 -7.06 23.12 7.36
N SER A 210 -8.39 23.18 7.28
CA SER A 210 -9.09 24.04 6.33
C SER A 210 -8.80 25.53 6.57
N LEU A 211 -8.82 25.97 7.84
CA LEU A 211 -8.51 27.35 8.22
C LEU A 211 -7.05 27.72 7.92
N ALA A 212 -6.11 26.83 8.24
CA ALA A 212 -4.70 27.04 7.97
C ALA A 212 -4.45 27.21 6.46
N THR A 213 -5.07 26.36 5.63
CA THR A 213 -5.00 26.45 4.17
C THR A 213 -5.57 27.78 3.65
N LEU A 214 -6.71 28.21 4.17
CA LEU A 214 -7.32 29.50 3.79
C LEU A 214 -6.43 30.69 4.15
N ILE A 215 -5.89 30.72 5.37
CA ILE A 215 -4.96 31.77 5.83
C ILE A 215 -3.71 31.77 4.96
N GLY A 216 -3.16 30.59 4.63
CA GLY A 216 -2.01 30.45 3.74
C GLY A 216 -2.24 31.06 2.35
N CYS A 217 -3.36 30.71 1.71
CA CYS A 217 -3.72 31.28 0.41
C CYS A 217 -3.92 32.81 0.47
N PHE A 218 -4.62 33.32 1.49
CA PHE A 218 -4.81 34.76 1.66
C PHE A 218 -3.49 35.49 1.94
N ALA A 219 -2.62 34.91 2.76
CA ALA A 219 -1.31 35.47 3.05
C ALA A 219 -0.47 35.56 1.77
N LEU A 220 -0.44 34.52 0.94
CA LEU A 220 0.26 34.56 -0.35
C LEU A 220 -0.29 35.63 -1.29
N LEU A 221 -1.62 35.77 -1.38
CA LEU A 221 -2.27 36.79 -2.21
C LEU A 221 -2.02 38.23 -1.74
N ILE A 222 -1.72 38.45 -0.45
CA ILE A 222 -1.50 39.78 0.11
C ILE A 222 -0.01 40.11 0.17
N ILE A 223 0.82 39.20 0.68
CA ILE A 223 2.24 39.43 0.93
C ILE A 223 3.00 39.61 -0.38
N LEU A 224 2.73 38.79 -1.41
CA LEU A 224 3.45 38.88 -2.69
C LEU A 224 3.23 40.24 -3.38
N PRO A 225 1.99 40.75 -3.53
CA PRO A 225 1.77 42.09 -4.09
C PRO A 225 2.33 43.22 -3.22
N LEU A 226 2.26 43.11 -1.88
CA LEU A 226 2.84 44.12 -0.98
C LEU A 226 4.36 44.20 -1.11
N MET A 227 5.05 43.07 -1.20
CA MET A 227 6.50 43.06 -1.44
C MET A 227 6.84 43.70 -2.78
N ALA A 228 6.07 43.41 -3.84
CA ALA A 228 6.27 44.05 -5.15
C ALA A 228 6.02 45.56 -5.09
N TYR A 229 4.93 45.99 -4.44
CA TYR A 229 4.57 47.40 -4.28
C TYR A 229 5.64 48.18 -3.51
N PHE A 230 6.09 47.67 -2.35
CA PHE A 230 7.12 48.35 -1.56
C PHE A 230 8.47 48.38 -2.26
N SER A 231 8.83 47.31 -2.98
CA SER A 231 10.07 47.28 -3.77
C SER A 231 10.04 48.34 -4.89
N ALA A 232 8.91 48.47 -5.58
CA ALA A 232 8.72 49.49 -6.61
C ALA A 232 8.78 50.91 -6.02
N SER A 233 8.07 51.15 -4.90
CA SER A 233 8.01 52.46 -4.25
C SER A 233 9.37 52.87 -3.66
N TYR A 234 10.13 51.92 -3.10
CA TYR A 234 11.49 52.19 -2.63
C TYR A 234 12.45 52.53 -3.77
N LYS A 235 12.35 51.82 -4.91
CA LYS A 235 13.12 52.13 -6.11
C LYS A 235 12.81 53.54 -6.62
N GLU A 236 11.53 53.90 -6.70
CA GLU A 236 11.09 55.23 -7.14
C GLU A 236 11.68 56.35 -6.27
N GLN A 237 11.62 56.21 -4.94
CA GLN A 237 12.23 57.19 -4.03
C GLN A 237 13.75 57.29 -4.19
N ASN A 238 14.42 56.17 -4.49
CA ASN A 238 15.87 56.18 -4.69
C ASN A 238 16.25 56.82 -6.02
N ASP A 239 15.53 56.50 -7.09
CA ASP A 239 15.72 57.11 -8.42
C ASP A 239 15.46 58.63 -8.37
N GLU A 240 14.46 59.09 -7.61
CA GLU A 240 14.18 60.51 -7.40
C GLU A 240 15.31 61.23 -6.64
N LYS A 241 15.87 60.60 -5.60
CA LYS A 241 17.05 61.13 -4.88
C LYS A 241 18.28 61.24 -5.79
N VAL A 242 18.50 60.26 -6.68
CA VAL A 242 19.60 60.32 -7.66
C VAL A 242 19.38 61.44 -8.67
N ARG A 243 18.14 61.63 -9.13
CA ARG A 243 17.78 62.73 -10.05
C ARG A 243 18.03 64.11 -9.44
N LEU A 244 17.66 64.30 -8.17
CA LEU A 244 17.88 65.57 -7.45
C LEU A 244 19.38 65.86 -7.19
N ASN A 245 20.22 64.83 -7.12
CA ASN A 245 21.66 64.96 -6.87
C ASN A 245 22.51 64.97 -8.17
N THR A 246 21.90 64.85 -9.34
CA THR A 246 22.61 64.93 -10.62
C THR A 246 22.48 66.35 -11.17
N PRO A 247 23.55 67.15 -11.27
CA PRO A 247 23.47 68.49 -11.83
C PRO A 247 23.17 68.41 -13.32
N GLU A 248 22.24 69.23 -13.79
CA GLU A 248 21.98 69.41 -15.23
C GLU A 248 23.28 69.93 -15.90
N ILE A 249 23.76 69.20 -16.91
CA ILE A 249 24.87 69.59 -17.78
C ILE A 249 24.34 70.51 -18.87
#